data_AF-A0A920G924-F1
#
_entry.id   AF-A0A920G924-F1
#
_cell.length_a   1.000
_cell.length_b   1.000
_cell.length_c   1.000
_cell.angle_alpha   90.00
_cell.angle_beta   90.00
_cell.angle_gamma   90.00
#
_symmetry.space_group_name_H-M   'P 1'
#
loop_
_entity.id
_entity.type
_entity.pdbx_description
1 polymer ?
#
loop_
_entity_poly.entity_id
_entity_poly.type
_entity_poly.pdbx_seq_one_letter_code
_entity_poly.pdbx_strand_id
1 'polypeptide(L)'
;MSSKNSLYRKRFESDACGIGCVANIDGTRSNDIIANSLTVLENMSHRGATGNNKKIGDGAGLKTQIPHKLLSDELSQKNILLPSPGKYGLGMFFLPNNTKDYNTSIKIFDDAFKKFGFTIIYKREVPTNTNGLCKSSFNFIPKIEQWIIKPNNYFKDEDEFNKGLYISRRHIENVIGNHNNKNLSNSVYIASLSTNTVVYKGQLTTHQVRTFYPDLSNHLFESCFSIVHSRFSTNTFPSWKLAQPFRFISHNGEINTLQGNLNSLKSAESRFESKLFTNEELNIIRPVTSNDQSDSASLDNLIELLSFSNIDIDEIMMMLIPEAWDNDDTMSNSKKSFMSSNHQLLNHGMVQQQLYTQTEKV
;
A
#
# COMPACT_ATOMS: atom_id res chain seq x y z
N MET A 1 13.88 7.24 -30.95
CA MET A 1 13.32 8.51 -31.46
C MET A 1 11.85 8.62 -31.05
N SER A 2 11.32 9.84 -31.01
CA SER A 2 9.89 10.24 -30.82
C SER A 2 8.87 9.18 -30.36
N SER A 3 8.38 9.33 -29.13
CA SER A 3 7.06 8.81 -28.68
C SER A 3 5.94 9.85 -28.80
N LYS A 4 6.14 10.96 -29.53
CA LYS A 4 5.21 12.12 -29.57
C LYS A 4 3.94 11.92 -30.40
N ASN A 5 3.72 10.75 -31.01
CA ASN A 5 2.54 10.49 -31.85
C ASN A 5 1.40 9.75 -31.12
N SER A 6 1.38 9.78 -29.78
CA SER A 6 0.22 9.35 -28.98
C SER A 6 -0.71 10.53 -28.70
N LEU A 7 -2.00 10.39 -29.04
CA LEU A 7 -3.05 11.30 -28.57
C LEU A 7 -3.36 11.10 -27.08
N TYR A 8 -3.28 9.85 -26.59
CA TYR A 8 -3.40 9.49 -25.18
C TYR A 8 -2.32 10.16 -24.33
N ARG A 9 -2.71 10.60 -23.13
CA ARG A 9 -1.87 11.24 -22.11
C ARG A 9 -2.43 10.86 -20.74
N LYS A 10 -1.57 10.34 -19.85
CA LYS A 10 -1.91 9.85 -18.49
C LYS A 10 -2.85 10.78 -17.67
N ARG A 11 -2.72 12.10 -17.87
CA ARG A 11 -3.48 13.15 -17.18
C ARG A 11 -4.96 13.30 -17.62
N PHE A 12 -5.42 12.49 -18.56
CA PHE A 12 -6.80 12.47 -19.06
C PHE A 12 -7.42 11.06 -18.92
N GLU A 13 -6.88 10.25 -18.00
CA GLU A 13 -7.51 9.02 -17.55
C GLU A 13 -8.69 9.32 -16.62
N SER A 14 -9.67 8.41 -16.57
CA SER A 14 -10.68 8.40 -15.51
C SER A 14 -10.97 6.98 -15.00
N ASP A 15 -11.26 6.87 -13.71
CA ASP A 15 -11.20 5.62 -12.94
C ASP A 15 -12.50 5.39 -12.10
N ALA A 16 -13.56 4.89 -12.75
CA ALA A 16 -14.88 4.65 -12.15
C ALA A 16 -14.94 3.39 -11.26
N CYS A 17 -14.26 3.40 -10.12
CA CYS A 17 -13.98 2.22 -9.30
C CYS A 17 -15.16 1.75 -8.41
N GLY A 18 -14.96 0.61 -7.75
CA GLY A 18 -15.75 0.14 -6.61
C GLY A 18 -14.86 -0.06 -5.38
N ILE A 19 -15.34 0.34 -4.21
CA ILE A 19 -14.69 0.13 -2.90
C ILE A 19 -15.68 -0.37 -1.87
N GLY A 20 -15.21 -1.13 -0.89
CA GLY A 20 -16.02 -1.64 0.22
C GLY A 20 -15.17 -2.05 1.41
N CYS A 21 -15.82 -2.21 2.57
CA CYS A 21 -15.20 -2.73 3.78
C CYS A 21 -16.17 -3.69 4.46
N VAL A 22 -15.65 -4.78 5.01
CA VAL A 22 -16.37 -5.71 5.89
C VAL A 22 -15.57 -5.84 7.18
N ALA A 23 -16.20 -5.64 8.34
CA ALA A 23 -15.52 -5.69 9.63
C ALA A 23 -16.43 -6.21 10.75
N ASN A 24 -15.84 -6.98 11.66
CA ASN A 24 -16.41 -7.35 12.95
C ASN A 24 -16.11 -6.24 13.97
N ILE A 25 -17.16 -5.60 14.49
CA ILE A 25 -17.06 -4.42 15.38
C ILE A 25 -16.38 -4.78 16.72
N ASP A 26 -16.52 -6.03 17.17
CA ASP A 26 -15.87 -6.56 18.38
C ASP A 26 -14.39 -6.96 18.18
N GLY A 27 -13.84 -6.81 16.96
CA GLY A 27 -12.48 -7.19 16.63
C GLY A 27 -12.23 -8.70 16.52
N THR A 28 -13.27 -9.54 16.59
CA THR A 28 -13.13 -11.00 16.39
C THR A 28 -12.66 -11.32 14.98
N ARG A 29 -11.67 -12.21 14.84
CA ARG A 29 -11.19 -12.65 13.53
C ARG A 29 -11.99 -13.88 13.07
N SER A 30 -12.49 -13.85 11.83
CA SER A 30 -13.12 -15.01 11.19
C SER A 30 -12.69 -15.14 9.72
N ASN A 31 -12.87 -16.32 9.15
CA ASN A 31 -12.82 -16.56 7.71
C ASN A 31 -14.04 -15.95 6.99
N ASP A 32 -15.17 -15.77 7.69
CA ASP A 32 -16.39 -15.16 7.14
C ASP A 32 -16.14 -13.74 6.62
N ILE A 33 -15.27 -12.97 7.29
CA ILE A 33 -14.85 -11.63 6.83
C ILE A 33 -14.20 -11.70 5.43
N ILE A 34 -13.40 -12.73 5.16
CA ILE A 34 -12.75 -12.95 3.87
C ILE A 34 -13.78 -13.39 2.82
N ALA A 35 -14.63 -14.36 3.17
CA ALA A 35 -15.69 -14.85 2.29
C ALA A 35 -16.66 -13.73 1.88
N ASN A 36 -17.11 -12.92 2.84
CA ASN A 36 -17.99 -11.78 2.64
C ASN A 36 -17.31 -10.65 1.84
N SER A 37 -16.06 -10.29 2.15
CA SER A 37 -15.32 -9.29 1.36
C SER A 37 -15.14 -9.72 -0.09
N LEU A 38 -14.82 -10.99 -0.34
CA LEU A 38 -14.75 -11.51 -1.70
C LEU A 38 -16.10 -11.45 -2.41
N THR A 39 -17.21 -11.76 -1.72
CA THR A 39 -18.56 -11.63 -2.29
C THR A 39 -18.94 -10.16 -2.56
N VAL A 40 -18.55 -9.22 -1.70
CA VAL A 40 -18.69 -7.77 -1.93
C VAL A 40 -17.90 -7.33 -3.17
N LEU A 41 -16.65 -7.80 -3.31
CA LEU A 41 -15.79 -7.52 -4.46
C LEU A 41 -16.35 -8.12 -5.76
N GLU A 42 -16.78 -9.38 -5.74
CA GLU A 42 -17.42 -10.08 -6.86
C GLU A 42 -18.65 -9.32 -7.36
N ASN A 43 -19.51 -8.85 -6.44
CA ASN A 43 -20.68 -8.03 -6.77
C ASN A 43 -20.32 -6.66 -7.38
N MET A 44 -19.10 -6.15 -7.21
CA MET A 44 -18.62 -4.93 -7.91
C MET A 44 -18.26 -5.18 -9.38
N SER A 45 -18.41 -6.38 -9.93
CA SER A 45 -18.10 -6.64 -11.35
C SER A 45 -18.90 -5.80 -12.34
N HIS A 46 -20.05 -5.25 -11.93
CA HIS A 46 -20.83 -4.30 -12.73
C HIS A 46 -20.18 -2.90 -12.84
N ARG A 47 -19.12 -2.63 -12.07
CA ARG A 47 -18.31 -1.40 -12.09
C ARG A 47 -16.88 -1.61 -12.57
N GLY A 48 -16.38 -2.84 -12.62
CA GLY A 48 -15.06 -3.13 -13.17
C GLY A 48 -15.07 -3.04 -14.70
N ALA A 49 -14.05 -2.43 -15.30
CA ALA A 49 -13.90 -2.48 -16.75
C ALA A 49 -13.47 -3.90 -17.15
N THR A 50 -14.24 -4.53 -18.03
CA THR A 50 -13.66 -5.52 -18.93
C THR A 50 -13.16 -4.79 -20.15
N GLY A 51 -11.84 -4.81 -20.40
CA GLY A 51 -11.29 -4.40 -21.68
C GLY A 51 -11.77 -5.31 -22.82
N ASN A 52 -11.16 -5.17 -24.01
CA ASN A 52 -11.53 -5.96 -25.21
C ASN A 52 -11.47 -7.49 -25.03
N ASN A 53 -10.91 -7.99 -23.91
CA ASN A 53 -11.05 -9.36 -23.47
C ASN A 53 -11.58 -9.42 -22.03
N LYS A 54 -12.77 -10.01 -21.83
CA LYS A 54 -13.43 -10.16 -20.51
C LYS A 54 -12.64 -10.96 -19.46
N LYS A 55 -11.54 -11.62 -19.84
CA LYS A 55 -10.62 -12.33 -18.93
C LYS A 55 -9.44 -11.49 -18.45
N ILE A 56 -9.38 -10.21 -18.81
CA ILE A 56 -8.38 -9.24 -18.37
C ILE A 56 -9.13 -8.10 -17.65
N GLY A 57 -8.80 -7.87 -16.38
CA GLY A 57 -9.29 -6.73 -15.59
C GLY A 57 -8.18 -5.73 -15.29
N ASP A 58 -8.55 -4.50 -14.95
CA ASP A 58 -7.59 -3.41 -14.76
C ASP A 58 -6.85 -3.46 -13.41
N GLY A 59 -7.48 -4.08 -12.42
CA GLY A 59 -6.94 -4.32 -11.09
C GLY A 59 -8.04 -4.66 -10.10
N ALA A 60 -7.79 -5.64 -9.23
CA ALA A 60 -8.68 -5.97 -8.12
C ALA A 60 -7.89 -6.54 -6.94
N GLY A 61 -8.43 -6.41 -5.73
CA GLY A 61 -7.78 -6.94 -4.54
C GLY A 61 -8.47 -6.59 -3.23
N LEU A 62 -7.84 -7.04 -2.14
CA LEU A 62 -8.25 -6.79 -0.77
C LEU A 62 -7.06 -6.62 0.19
N LYS A 63 -7.24 -5.77 1.19
CA LYS A 63 -6.40 -5.62 2.38
C LYS A 63 -7.05 -6.40 3.52
N THR A 64 -6.22 -7.02 4.34
CA THR A 64 -6.61 -7.90 5.45
C THR A 64 -5.60 -7.76 6.59
N GLN A 65 -5.91 -8.26 7.79
CA GLN A 65 -4.87 -8.57 8.76
C GLN A 65 -4.00 -9.74 8.26
N ILE A 66 -2.78 -9.85 8.76
CA ILE A 66 -1.91 -10.99 8.46
C ILE A 66 -2.57 -12.30 8.95
N PRO A 67 -2.73 -13.31 8.06
CA PRO A 67 -3.39 -14.58 8.37
C PRO A 67 -2.47 -15.51 9.17
N HIS A 68 -2.24 -15.17 10.44
CA HIS A 68 -1.25 -15.83 11.27
C HIS A 68 -1.49 -17.34 11.44
N LYS A 69 -2.74 -17.81 11.54
CA LYS A 69 -3.06 -19.25 11.63
C LYS A 69 -2.59 -20.02 10.39
N LEU A 70 -2.95 -19.57 9.19
CA LEU A 70 -2.51 -20.14 7.92
C LEU A 70 -0.98 -20.18 7.81
N LEU A 71 -0.30 -19.07 8.12
CA LEU A 71 1.16 -19.01 8.06
C LEU A 71 1.83 -19.91 9.11
N SER A 72 1.26 -19.99 10.32
CA SER A 72 1.80 -20.83 11.40
C SER A 72 1.68 -22.32 11.08
N ASP A 73 0.53 -22.76 10.55
CA ASP A 73 0.33 -24.13 10.05
C ASP A 73 1.35 -24.48 8.95
N GLU A 74 1.41 -23.68 7.87
CA GLU A 74 2.30 -23.98 6.74
C GLU A 74 3.79 -23.98 7.13
N LEU A 75 4.21 -23.10 8.05
CA LEU A 75 5.60 -23.08 8.53
C LEU A 75 5.90 -24.22 9.52
N SER A 76 4.93 -24.64 10.33
CA SER A 76 5.10 -25.78 11.25
C SER A 76 5.39 -27.08 10.49
N GLN A 77 4.73 -27.29 9.35
CA GLN A 77 4.96 -28.41 8.44
C GLN A 77 6.38 -28.41 7.84
N LYS A 78 7.07 -27.27 7.88
CA LYS A 78 8.47 -27.09 7.43
C LYS A 78 9.47 -27.07 8.60
N ASN A 79 9.02 -27.30 9.84
CA ASN A 79 9.77 -27.16 11.09
C ASN A 79 10.29 -25.72 11.35
N ILE A 80 9.58 -24.70 10.87
CA ILE A 80 9.91 -23.28 11.08
C ILE A 80 8.96 -22.70 12.14
N LEU A 81 9.51 -22.16 13.22
CA LEU A 81 8.71 -21.47 14.24
C LEU A 81 8.40 -20.03 13.81
N LEU A 82 7.12 -19.76 13.52
CA LEU A 82 6.62 -18.40 13.31
C LEU A 82 6.48 -17.68 14.67
N PRO A 83 7.06 -16.48 14.88
CA PRO A 83 6.80 -15.70 16.08
C PRO A 83 5.33 -15.30 16.21
N SER A 84 4.89 -14.97 17.42
CA SER A 84 3.55 -14.43 17.67
C SER A 84 3.26 -13.18 16.83
N PRO A 85 1.98 -12.85 16.55
CA PRO A 85 1.60 -11.57 15.93
C PRO A 85 2.27 -10.37 16.60
N GLY A 86 2.61 -9.36 15.81
CA GLY A 86 3.37 -8.20 16.28
C GLY A 86 4.87 -8.42 16.47
N LYS A 87 5.35 -9.67 16.56
CA LYS A 87 6.79 -10.02 16.72
C LYS A 87 7.46 -10.50 15.42
N TYR A 88 6.76 -10.37 14.29
CA TYR A 88 7.29 -10.44 12.94
C TYR A 88 6.54 -9.46 12.02
N GLY A 89 7.21 -9.00 10.97
CA GLY A 89 6.60 -8.31 9.83
C GLY A 89 6.36 -9.28 8.68
N LEU A 90 5.29 -9.07 7.92
CA LEU A 90 5.06 -9.76 6.65
C LEU A 90 5.16 -8.77 5.50
N GLY A 91 6.11 -8.99 4.60
CA GLY A 91 6.20 -8.28 3.32
C GLY A 91 5.53 -9.07 2.21
N MET A 92 4.72 -8.40 1.38
CA MET A 92 4.11 -8.94 0.16
C MET A 92 4.80 -8.31 -1.06
N PHE A 93 5.50 -9.12 -1.83
CA PHE A 93 6.46 -8.67 -2.84
C PHE A 93 6.10 -9.17 -4.22
N PHE A 94 6.06 -8.25 -5.18
CA PHE A 94 6.04 -8.55 -6.61
C PHE A 94 7.46 -8.39 -7.14
N LEU A 95 8.00 -9.44 -7.75
CA LEU A 95 9.39 -9.54 -8.16
C LEU A 95 9.51 -9.92 -9.66
N PRO A 96 10.60 -9.53 -10.34
CA PRO A 96 10.83 -9.92 -11.74
C PRO A 96 10.93 -11.44 -11.92
N ASN A 97 10.32 -11.95 -12.99
CA ASN A 97 10.42 -13.36 -13.39
C ASN A 97 11.80 -13.73 -13.98
N ASN A 98 12.61 -12.75 -14.39
CA ASN A 98 13.95 -13.01 -14.91
C ASN A 98 14.94 -13.26 -13.77
N THR A 99 15.63 -14.41 -13.79
CA THR A 99 16.55 -14.86 -12.73
C THR A 99 17.64 -13.85 -12.37
N LYS A 100 18.17 -13.09 -13.34
CA LYS A 100 19.22 -12.08 -13.08
C LYS A 100 18.67 -10.89 -12.30
N ASP A 101 17.52 -10.36 -12.75
CA ASP A 101 16.89 -9.22 -12.10
C ASP A 101 16.30 -9.64 -10.74
N TYR A 102 15.71 -10.84 -10.63
CA TYR A 102 15.29 -11.45 -9.38
C TYR A 102 16.44 -11.53 -8.37
N ASN A 103 17.57 -12.15 -8.73
CA ASN A 103 18.73 -12.25 -7.83
C ASN A 103 19.29 -10.87 -7.45
N THR A 104 19.16 -9.87 -8.32
CA THR A 104 19.52 -8.47 -8.04
C THR A 104 18.56 -7.86 -7.01
N SER A 105 17.23 -8.08 -7.15
CA SER A 105 16.24 -7.73 -6.14
C SER A 105 16.54 -8.38 -4.80
N ILE A 106 16.73 -9.71 -4.76
CA ILE A 106 17.04 -10.46 -3.55
C ILE A 106 18.22 -9.83 -2.81
N LYS A 107 19.32 -9.55 -3.50
CA LYS A 107 20.50 -8.92 -2.87
C LYS A 107 20.18 -7.53 -2.30
N ILE A 108 19.52 -6.66 -3.05
CA ILE A 108 19.18 -5.30 -2.60
C ILE A 108 18.33 -5.35 -1.32
N PHE A 109 17.35 -6.24 -1.25
CA PHE A 109 16.50 -6.39 -0.08
C PHE A 109 17.27 -7.00 1.09
N ASP A 110 18.03 -8.08 0.87
CA ASP A 110 18.79 -8.74 1.94
C ASP A 110 19.84 -7.80 2.54
N ASP A 111 20.49 -6.96 1.73
CA ASP A 111 21.45 -5.96 2.21
C ASP A 111 20.76 -4.78 2.92
N ALA A 112 19.57 -4.35 2.47
CA ALA A 112 18.77 -3.33 3.14
C ALA A 112 18.21 -3.81 4.49
N PHE A 113 17.66 -5.02 4.57
CA PHE A 113 17.14 -5.57 5.83
C PHE A 113 18.25 -5.73 6.87
N LYS A 114 19.42 -6.25 6.49
CA LYS A 114 20.60 -6.28 7.39
C LYS A 114 20.98 -4.89 7.89
N LYS A 115 21.01 -3.88 7.00
CA LYS A 115 21.33 -2.48 7.35
C LYS A 115 20.41 -1.89 8.41
N PHE A 116 19.12 -2.21 8.39
CA PHE A 116 18.14 -1.75 9.39
C PHE A 116 17.91 -2.74 10.54
N GLY A 117 18.81 -3.71 10.74
CA GLY A 117 18.75 -4.63 11.88
C GLY A 117 17.65 -5.69 11.79
N PHE A 118 17.27 -6.10 10.58
CA PHE A 118 16.27 -7.15 10.33
C PHE A 118 16.89 -8.43 9.74
N THR A 119 16.28 -9.57 10.05
CA THR A 119 16.56 -10.89 9.44
C THR A 119 15.28 -11.45 8.81
N ILE A 120 15.40 -12.03 7.61
CA ILE A 120 14.32 -12.78 6.99
C ILE A 120 14.36 -14.22 7.53
N ILE A 121 13.29 -14.64 8.21
CA ILE A 121 13.14 -16.02 8.70
C ILE A 121 12.83 -16.95 7.53
N TYR A 122 11.91 -16.56 6.66
CA TYR A 122 11.42 -17.41 5.57
C TYR A 122 10.97 -16.57 4.38
N LYS A 123 11.19 -17.10 3.17
CA LYS A 123 10.69 -16.58 1.89
C LYS A 123 9.66 -17.59 1.35
N ARG A 124 8.38 -17.29 1.54
CA ARG A 124 7.23 -18.09 1.08
C ARG A 124 6.91 -17.68 -0.36
N GLU A 125 6.86 -18.65 -1.27
CA GLU A 125 6.24 -18.43 -2.59
C GLU A 125 4.73 -18.48 -2.40
N VAL A 126 4.01 -17.42 -2.81
CA VAL A 126 2.56 -17.34 -2.59
C VAL A 126 1.88 -18.30 -3.56
N PRO A 127 1.02 -19.23 -3.09
CA PRO A 127 0.29 -20.11 -3.98
C PRO A 127 -0.58 -19.26 -4.91
N THR A 128 -0.45 -19.50 -6.21
CA THR A 128 -1.23 -18.83 -7.24
C THR A 128 -1.79 -19.82 -8.25
N ASN A 129 -2.92 -19.47 -8.84
CA ASN A 129 -3.66 -20.34 -9.76
C ASN A 129 -4.08 -19.55 -11.00
N THR A 130 -3.44 -19.82 -12.13
CA THR A 130 -3.66 -19.10 -13.40
C THR A 130 -4.85 -19.62 -14.22
N ASN A 131 -5.59 -20.63 -13.72
CA ASN A 131 -6.78 -21.13 -14.38
C ASN A 131 -7.85 -20.02 -14.51
N GLY A 132 -8.48 -19.94 -15.68
CA GLY A 132 -9.48 -18.90 -15.99
C GLY A 132 -8.90 -17.55 -16.44
N LEU A 133 -7.62 -17.25 -16.19
CA LEU A 133 -6.94 -16.06 -16.73
C LEU A 133 -6.76 -16.14 -18.25
N CYS A 134 -6.40 -15.01 -18.89
CA CYS A 134 -6.05 -15.00 -20.30
C CYS A 134 -4.58 -15.38 -20.52
N LYS A 135 -4.27 -16.23 -21.51
CA LYS A 135 -2.86 -16.61 -21.81
C LYS A 135 -1.95 -15.41 -22.09
N SER A 136 -2.47 -14.32 -22.65
CA SER A 136 -1.70 -13.09 -22.88
C SER A 136 -1.39 -12.28 -21.61
N SER A 137 -2.08 -12.54 -20.49
CA SER A 137 -1.77 -11.87 -19.22
C SER A 137 -0.63 -12.54 -18.45
N PHE A 138 -0.26 -13.78 -18.79
CA PHE A 138 0.69 -14.60 -18.02
C PHE A 138 2.07 -13.93 -17.91
N ASN A 139 2.54 -13.28 -18.98
CA ASN A 139 3.83 -12.60 -19.01
C ASN A 139 3.90 -11.35 -18.11
N PHE A 140 2.76 -10.83 -17.64
CA PHE A 140 2.68 -9.68 -16.74
C PHE A 140 2.51 -10.07 -15.27
N ILE A 141 2.22 -11.34 -14.98
CA ILE A 141 2.13 -11.84 -13.60
C ILE A 141 3.54 -11.81 -13.01
N PRO A 142 3.83 -11.02 -11.95
CA PRO A 142 5.14 -11.01 -11.31
C PRO A 142 5.33 -12.31 -10.50
N LYS A 143 6.57 -12.62 -10.12
CA LYS A 143 6.78 -13.63 -9.07
C LYS A 143 6.28 -13.05 -7.75
N ILE A 144 5.36 -13.76 -7.08
CA ILE A 144 4.70 -13.27 -5.86
C ILE A 144 5.26 -14.01 -4.66
N GLU A 145 5.91 -13.28 -3.75
CA GLU A 145 6.52 -13.85 -2.55
C GLU A 145 6.10 -13.09 -1.30
N GLN A 146 5.97 -13.83 -0.21
CA GLN A 146 5.75 -13.33 1.13
C GLN A 146 6.99 -13.60 1.97
N TRP A 147 7.65 -12.57 2.49
CA TRP A 147 8.80 -12.78 3.39
C TRP A 147 8.46 -12.40 4.81
N ILE A 148 8.80 -13.30 5.72
CA ILE A 148 8.57 -13.19 7.15
C ILE A 148 9.85 -12.62 7.77
N ILE A 149 9.75 -11.43 8.32
CA ILE A 149 10.88 -10.58 8.72
C ILE A 149 10.84 -10.39 10.23
N LYS A 150 11.97 -10.59 10.90
CA LYS A 150 12.14 -10.46 12.36
C LYS A 150 13.17 -9.37 12.66
N PRO A 151 12.99 -8.57 13.72
CA PRO A 151 14.04 -7.69 14.21
C PRO A 151 15.14 -8.49 14.91
N ASN A 152 16.39 -8.08 14.71
CA ASN A 152 17.56 -8.63 15.38
C ASN A 152 17.70 -8.06 16.79
N ASN A 153 17.31 -6.79 16.95
CA ASN A 153 17.33 -6.05 18.19
C ASN A 153 15.92 -5.98 18.81
N TYR A 154 15.83 -5.51 20.05
CA TYR A 154 14.55 -5.19 20.67
C TYR A 154 13.96 -3.92 20.04
N PHE A 155 12.66 -3.95 19.76
CA PHE A 155 11.82 -2.79 19.46
C PHE A 155 10.80 -2.65 20.61
N LYS A 156 10.53 -1.41 21.03
CA LYS A 156 9.68 -1.04 22.16
C LYS A 156 8.26 -1.55 22.02
N ASP A 157 7.69 -1.40 20.84
CA ASP A 157 6.30 -1.69 20.49
C ASP A 157 6.18 -2.06 18.99
N GLU A 158 4.95 -2.29 18.52
CA GLU A 158 4.71 -2.63 17.10
C GLU A 158 4.88 -1.42 16.18
N ASP A 159 4.68 -0.20 16.69
CA ASP A 159 4.72 1.02 15.89
C ASP A 159 6.16 1.43 15.56
N GLU A 160 7.09 1.30 16.50
CA GLU A 160 8.53 1.45 16.24
C GLU A 160 9.03 0.39 15.24
N PHE A 161 8.52 -0.84 15.32
CA PHE A 161 8.86 -1.90 14.36
C PHE A 161 8.26 -1.62 12.97
N ASN A 162 7.00 -1.19 12.88
CA ASN A 162 6.38 -0.74 11.62
C ASN A 162 7.12 0.47 11.02
N LYS A 163 7.60 1.42 11.84
CA LYS A 163 8.44 2.55 11.41
C LYS A 163 9.77 2.07 10.83
N GLY A 164 10.46 1.14 11.48
CA GLY A 164 11.69 0.54 10.97
C GLY A 164 11.48 -0.23 9.66
N LEU A 165 10.38 -1.00 9.56
CA LEU A 165 9.96 -1.66 8.33
C LEU A 165 9.68 -0.65 7.20
N TYR A 166 8.95 0.44 7.49
CA TYR A 166 8.68 1.53 6.56
C TYR A 166 9.97 2.14 6.02
N ILE A 167 10.91 2.54 6.89
CA ILE A 167 12.20 3.10 6.47
C ILE A 167 13.00 2.10 5.61
N SER A 168 12.99 0.81 5.97
CA SER A 168 13.64 -0.22 5.16
C SER A 168 13.01 -0.34 3.76
N ARG A 169 11.68 -0.27 3.66
CA ARG A 169 10.95 -0.26 2.38
C ARG A 169 11.28 0.98 1.56
N ARG A 170 11.30 2.17 2.17
CA ARG A 170 11.68 3.42 1.51
C ARG A 170 13.11 3.37 0.97
N HIS A 171 14.04 2.78 1.72
CA HIS A 171 15.40 2.57 1.24
C HIS A 171 15.45 1.62 0.03
N ILE A 172 14.74 0.50 0.07
CA ILE A 172 14.66 -0.46 -1.04
C ILE A 172 14.04 0.20 -2.29
N GLU A 173 12.91 0.91 -2.14
CA GLU A 173 12.25 1.65 -3.22
C GLU A 173 13.19 2.70 -3.85
N ASN A 174 13.92 3.47 -3.03
CA ASN A 174 14.87 4.47 -3.51
C ASN A 174 16.12 3.86 -4.18
N VAL A 175 16.68 2.76 -3.65
CA VAL A 175 17.82 2.06 -4.29
C VAL A 175 17.40 1.49 -5.65
N ILE A 176 16.19 0.95 -5.76
CA ILE A 176 15.67 0.33 -6.98
C ILE A 176 15.26 1.38 -8.03
N GLY A 177 14.59 2.47 -7.63
CA GLY A 177 14.23 3.57 -8.54
C GLY A 177 15.45 4.24 -9.17
N ASN A 178 16.51 4.42 -8.38
CA ASN A 178 17.79 4.98 -8.84
C ASN A 178 18.71 3.97 -9.54
N HIS A 179 18.37 2.68 -9.55
CA HIS A 179 19.20 1.65 -10.20
C HIS A 179 19.31 1.84 -11.73
N ASN A 180 20.46 1.46 -12.29
CA ASN A 180 20.76 1.65 -13.72
C ASN A 180 19.90 0.75 -14.64
N ASN A 181 19.54 -0.46 -14.20
CA ASN A 181 18.59 -1.30 -14.94
C ASN A 181 17.15 -0.84 -14.65
N LYS A 182 16.51 -0.17 -15.62
CA LYS A 182 15.11 0.29 -15.51
C LYS A 182 14.05 -0.81 -15.69
N ASN A 183 14.42 -2.02 -16.10
CA ASN A 183 13.51 -3.16 -16.00
C ASN A 183 13.29 -3.55 -14.53
N LEU A 184 14.34 -3.49 -13.70
CA LEU A 184 14.26 -3.74 -12.26
C LEU A 184 13.29 -2.77 -11.57
N SER A 185 13.39 -1.47 -11.86
CA SER A 185 12.51 -0.44 -11.27
C SER A 185 11.05 -0.52 -11.72
N ASN A 186 10.77 -1.23 -12.82
CA ASN A 186 9.41 -1.43 -13.33
C ASN A 186 8.79 -2.76 -12.91
N SER A 187 9.59 -3.72 -12.44
CA SER A 187 9.16 -5.10 -12.14
C SER A 187 9.18 -5.45 -10.65
N VAL A 188 9.89 -4.70 -9.82
CA VAL A 188 9.79 -4.80 -8.36
C VAL A 188 8.71 -3.88 -7.82
N TYR A 189 7.83 -4.40 -6.97
CA TYR A 189 6.89 -3.60 -6.19
C TYR A 189 6.60 -4.24 -4.82
N ILE A 190 6.45 -3.39 -3.80
CA ILE A 190 6.21 -3.81 -2.41
C ILE A 190 4.76 -3.43 -2.08
N ALA A 191 3.86 -4.42 -2.13
CA ALA A 191 2.42 -4.22 -2.00
C ALA A 191 2.01 -3.87 -0.56
N SER A 192 2.62 -4.55 0.41
CA SER A 192 2.51 -4.25 1.84
C SER A 192 3.78 -4.71 2.56
N LEU A 193 4.15 -4.04 3.65
CA LEU A 193 5.14 -4.52 4.62
C LEU A 193 4.77 -3.94 6.00
N SER A 194 4.24 -4.77 6.90
CA SER A 194 3.84 -4.37 8.26
C SER A 194 3.79 -5.57 9.22
N THR A 195 3.62 -5.33 10.51
CA THR A 195 3.39 -6.37 11.54
C THR A 195 1.93 -6.80 11.68
N ASN A 196 0.99 -6.05 11.09
CA ASN A 196 -0.45 -6.22 11.32
C ASN A 196 -1.24 -6.61 10.05
N THR A 197 -0.89 -6.10 8.87
CA THR A 197 -1.72 -6.17 7.65
C THR A 197 -0.99 -6.66 6.39
N VAL A 198 -1.76 -7.23 5.47
CA VAL A 198 -1.28 -7.73 4.17
C VAL A 198 -2.30 -7.42 3.05
N VAL A 199 -1.79 -7.14 1.85
CA VAL A 199 -2.60 -6.78 0.67
C VAL A 199 -2.47 -7.84 -0.42
N TYR A 200 -3.56 -8.56 -0.70
CA TYR A 200 -3.68 -9.48 -1.83
C TYR A 200 -4.36 -8.77 -2.99
N LYS A 201 -3.60 -8.42 -4.03
CA LYS A 201 -4.11 -7.71 -5.21
C LYS A 201 -3.43 -8.16 -6.49
N GLY A 202 -3.99 -7.81 -7.64
CA GLY A 202 -3.36 -8.07 -8.92
C GLY A 202 -4.10 -7.47 -10.10
N GLN A 203 -3.55 -7.68 -11.30
CA GLN A 203 -4.19 -7.31 -12.56
C GLN A 203 -5.26 -8.34 -12.93
N LEU A 204 -6.34 -8.35 -12.14
CA LEU A 204 -7.37 -9.37 -12.10
C LEU A 204 -8.74 -8.71 -12.24
N THR A 205 -9.72 -9.44 -12.77
CA THR A 205 -11.14 -9.11 -12.55
C THR A 205 -11.54 -9.48 -11.12
N THR A 206 -12.62 -8.91 -10.61
CA THR A 206 -13.09 -9.14 -9.22
C THR A 206 -13.25 -10.63 -8.89
N HIS A 207 -13.96 -11.36 -9.76
CA HIS A 207 -14.17 -12.82 -9.67
C HIS A 207 -12.89 -13.65 -9.75
N GLN A 208 -11.83 -13.14 -10.38
CA GLN A 208 -10.55 -13.85 -10.47
C GLN A 208 -9.75 -13.81 -9.16
N VAL A 209 -9.99 -12.85 -8.25
CA VAL A 209 -9.20 -12.71 -7.01
C VAL A 209 -9.31 -13.93 -6.10
N ARG A 210 -10.54 -14.42 -5.84
CA ARG A 210 -10.81 -15.63 -5.05
C ARG A 210 -10.09 -16.86 -5.63
N THR A 211 -10.16 -17.03 -6.95
CA THR A 211 -9.60 -18.20 -7.64
C THR A 211 -8.08 -18.12 -7.83
N PHE A 212 -7.52 -16.91 -7.98
CA PHE A 212 -6.09 -16.71 -8.27
C PHE A 212 -5.21 -16.88 -7.04
N TYR A 213 -5.69 -16.51 -5.84
CA TYR A 213 -5.00 -16.71 -4.57
C TYR A 213 -5.73 -17.75 -3.70
N PRO A 214 -5.38 -19.05 -3.80
CA PRO A 214 -5.97 -20.11 -2.96
C PRO A 214 -5.94 -19.85 -1.45
N ASP A 215 -4.97 -19.08 -0.95
CA ASP A 215 -4.90 -18.60 0.44
C ASP A 215 -6.24 -17.99 0.90
N LEU A 216 -6.88 -17.18 0.05
CA LEU A 216 -8.12 -16.46 0.36
C LEU A 216 -9.35 -17.39 0.47
N SER A 217 -9.22 -18.65 0.05
CA SER A 217 -10.25 -19.69 0.19
C SER A 217 -9.88 -20.74 1.24
N ASN A 218 -8.77 -20.57 1.96
CA ASN A 218 -8.38 -21.46 3.06
C ASN A 218 -9.06 -21.03 4.37
N HIS A 219 -9.72 -21.97 5.04
CA HIS A 219 -10.37 -21.78 6.34
C HIS A 219 -9.47 -21.18 7.45
N LEU A 220 -8.15 -21.39 7.38
CA LEU A 220 -7.19 -20.80 8.32
C LEU A 220 -6.86 -19.31 8.05
N PHE A 221 -7.38 -18.73 6.97
CA PHE A 221 -7.26 -17.30 6.69
C PHE A 221 -8.35 -16.56 7.47
N GLU A 222 -7.99 -15.94 8.58
CA GLU A 222 -8.91 -15.16 9.42
C GLU A 222 -8.45 -13.70 9.54
N SER A 223 -9.41 -12.77 9.53
CA SER A 223 -9.21 -11.35 9.86
C SER A 223 -10.46 -10.80 10.53
N CYS A 224 -10.35 -9.75 11.33
CA CYS A 224 -11.51 -9.02 11.84
C CYS A 224 -12.01 -7.92 10.89
N PHE A 225 -11.20 -7.52 9.91
CA PHE A 225 -11.61 -6.58 8.87
C PHE A 225 -11.02 -6.93 7.50
N SER A 226 -11.66 -6.46 6.44
CA SER A 226 -11.07 -6.43 5.11
C SER A 226 -11.63 -5.27 4.28
N ILE A 227 -10.73 -4.56 3.60
CA ILE A 227 -11.06 -3.48 2.65
C ILE A 227 -10.83 -4.02 1.24
N VAL A 228 -11.80 -3.83 0.34
CA VAL A 228 -11.76 -4.34 -1.04
C VAL A 228 -11.77 -3.20 -2.06
N HIS A 229 -11.13 -3.42 -3.22
CA HIS A 229 -11.16 -2.49 -4.34
C HIS A 229 -11.29 -3.23 -5.68
N SER A 230 -12.15 -2.70 -6.55
CA SER A 230 -12.29 -3.05 -7.96
C SER A 230 -11.96 -1.83 -8.80
N ARG A 231 -10.87 -1.88 -9.58
CA ARG A 231 -10.46 -0.80 -10.47
C ARG A 231 -11.19 -0.89 -11.81
N PHE A 232 -11.68 0.27 -12.25
CA PHE A 232 -11.97 0.57 -13.65
C PHE A 232 -10.92 1.57 -14.09
N SER A 233 -10.40 1.48 -15.31
CA SER A 233 -9.54 2.53 -15.86
C SER A 233 -9.73 2.67 -17.37
N THR A 234 -9.71 3.90 -17.89
CA THR A 234 -9.66 4.18 -19.33
C THR A 234 -8.33 3.81 -20.00
N ASN A 235 -7.50 2.99 -19.35
CA ASN A 235 -6.15 2.65 -19.76
C ASN A 235 -6.09 1.37 -20.59
N THR A 236 -5.38 1.40 -21.73
CA THR A 236 -5.11 0.19 -22.54
C THR A 236 -3.98 -0.69 -21.98
N PHE A 237 -3.28 -0.22 -20.95
CA PHE A 237 -2.14 -0.90 -20.32
C PHE A 237 -2.36 -1.10 -18.80
N PRO A 238 -3.20 -2.07 -18.40
CA PRO A 238 -3.41 -2.43 -17.00
C PRO A 238 -2.13 -2.98 -16.34
N SER A 239 -2.00 -2.83 -15.01
CA SER A 239 -0.73 -3.07 -14.31
C SER A 239 -0.88 -3.52 -12.85
N TRP A 240 -0.17 -4.58 -12.46
CA TRP A 240 -0.18 -5.16 -11.11
C TRP A 240 0.15 -4.16 -9.99
N LYS A 241 1.07 -3.20 -10.22
CA LYS A 241 1.43 -2.19 -9.20
C LYS A 241 0.36 -1.10 -8.99
N LEU A 242 -0.54 -0.92 -9.95
CA LEU A 242 -1.62 0.09 -9.94
C LEU A 242 -2.97 -0.47 -9.48
N ALA A 243 -3.10 -1.79 -9.35
CA ALA A 243 -4.22 -2.38 -8.62
C ALA A 243 -4.25 -1.85 -7.17
N GLN A 244 -5.44 -1.83 -6.58
CA GLN A 244 -5.68 -1.42 -5.20
C GLN A 244 -6.21 -2.62 -4.38
N PRO A 245 -6.28 -2.56 -3.03
CA PRO A 245 -5.89 -1.46 -2.12
C PRO A 245 -4.43 -1.02 -2.21
N PHE A 246 -4.13 0.16 -1.69
CA PHE A 246 -2.76 0.55 -1.34
C PHE A 246 -2.48 0.20 0.15
N ARG A 247 -1.44 0.77 0.77
CA ARG A 247 -0.97 0.34 2.10
C ARG A 247 -1.95 0.75 3.18
N PHE A 248 -2.53 1.94 3.06
CA PHE A 248 -3.53 2.49 3.96
C PHE A 248 -4.92 2.53 3.31
N ILE A 249 -5.03 3.11 2.10
CA ILE A 249 -6.33 3.47 1.51
C ILE A 249 -6.80 2.56 0.36
N SER A 250 -8.07 2.73 0.02
CA SER A 250 -8.69 2.33 -1.25
C SER A 250 -9.49 3.51 -1.77
N HIS A 251 -9.06 4.09 -2.88
CA HIS A 251 -9.59 5.35 -3.41
C HIS A 251 -10.48 5.11 -4.65
N ASN A 252 -11.57 5.86 -4.73
CA ASN A 252 -12.54 5.83 -5.83
C ASN A 252 -12.85 7.26 -6.25
N GLY A 253 -12.48 7.64 -7.48
CA GLY A 253 -12.46 9.03 -7.94
C GLY A 253 -11.04 9.51 -8.26
N GLU A 254 -10.90 10.80 -8.54
CA GLU A 254 -9.69 11.42 -9.09
C GLU A 254 -9.33 12.71 -8.34
N ILE A 255 -8.07 12.84 -7.91
CA ILE A 255 -7.56 14.05 -7.24
C ILE A 255 -7.21 15.10 -8.29
N ASN A 256 -8.21 15.84 -8.75
CA ASN A 256 -8.09 16.89 -9.78
C ASN A 256 -7.02 17.97 -9.47
N THR A 257 -6.69 18.20 -8.20
CA THR A 257 -5.67 19.17 -7.75
C THR A 257 -4.24 18.61 -7.67
N LEU A 258 -4.02 17.33 -8.00
CA LEU A 258 -2.77 16.58 -7.75
C LEU A 258 -1.49 17.35 -8.10
N GLN A 259 -1.41 17.94 -9.30
CA GLN A 259 -0.16 18.57 -9.76
C GLN A 259 0.23 19.80 -8.91
N GLY A 260 -0.75 20.52 -8.36
CA GLY A 260 -0.51 21.58 -7.38
C GLY A 260 0.00 20.99 -6.06
N ASN A 261 -0.74 20.01 -5.53
CA ASN A 261 -0.42 19.37 -4.24
C ASN A 261 0.98 18.74 -4.24
N LEU A 262 1.37 18.04 -5.32
CA LEU A 262 2.71 17.46 -5.48
C LEU A 262 3.82 18.52 -5.58
N ASN A 263 3.55 19.66 -6.22
CA ASN A 263 4.52 20.76 -6.30
C ASN A 263 4.69 21.44 -4.93
N SER A 264 3.60 21.66 -4.19
CA SER A 264 3.63 22.18 -2.82
C SER A 264 4.34 21.22 -1.87
N LEU A 265 4.01 19.92 -1.92
CA LEU A 265 4.68 18.86 -1.16
C LEU A 265 6.19 18.86 -1.41
N LYS A 266 6.61 18.76 -2.68
CA LYS A 266 8.04 18.77 -3.05
C LYS A 266 8.76 20.05 -2.61
N SER A 267 8.05 21.17 -2.55
CA SER A 267 8.57 22.45 -2.06
C SER A 267 8.59 22.56 -0.53
N ALA A 268 7.90 21.67 0.18
CA ALA A 268 7.88 21.55 1.65
C ALA A 268 8.77 20.41 2.17
N GLU A 269 8.99 19.34 1.39
CA GLU A 269 9.80 18.16 1.78
C GLU A 269 11.18 18.53 2.33
N SER A 270 11.83 19.56 1.77
CA SER A 270 13.15 20.05 2.23
C SER A 270 13.12 20.72 3.62
N ARG A 271 11.95 21.17 4.09
CA ARG A 271 11.71 21.72 5.44
C ARG A 271 11.07 20.70 6.39
N PHE A 272 10.95 19.43 6.00
CA PHE A 272 10.52 18.40 6.95
C PHE A 272 11.58 18.22 8.04
N GLU A 273 11.13 18.39 9.27
CA GLU A 273 11.85 18.15 10.51
C GLU A 273 10.96 17.26 11.40
N SER A 274 11.56 16.51 12.33
CA SER A 274 10.80 15.59 13.18
C SER A 274 11.53 15.30 14.48
N LYS A 275 10.76 15.09 15.56
CA LYS A 275 11.23 14.43 16.79
C LYS A 275 11.14 12.90 16.71
N LEU A 276 10.35 12.37 15.78
CA LEU A 276 10.03 10.95 15.62
C LEU A 276 10.95 10.26 14.58
N PHE A 277 11.38 11.01 13.57
CA PHE A 277 12.36 10.59 12.56
C PHE A 277 13.67 11.36 12.69
N THR A 278 14.82 10.69 12.57
CA THR A 278 16.12 11.34 12.47
C THR A 278 16.30 12.00 11.10
N ASN A 279 17.25 12.94 10.99
CA ASN A 279 17.60 13.55 9.70
C ASN A 279 18.07 12.53 8.65
N GLU A 280 18.69 11.42 9.07
CA GLU A 280 19.07 10.32 8.17
C GLU A 280 17.85 9.54 7.67
N GLU A 281 16.90 9.22 8.57
CA GLU A 281 15.65 8.57 8.20
C GLU A 281 14.80 9.44 7.27
N LEU A 282 14.67 10.74 7.55
CA LEU A 282 13.98 11.70 6.67
C LEU A 282 14.64 11.77 5.28
N ASN A 283 15.97 11.70 5.20
CA ASN A 283 16.70 11.64 3.93
C ASN A 283 16.54 10.29 3.19
N ILE A 284 16.22 9.20 3.88
CA ILE A 284 15.87 7.91 3.28
C ILE A 284 14.41 7.89 2.78
N ILE A 285 13.51 8.61 3.46
CA ILE A 285 12.07 8.70 3.14
C ILE A 285 11.81 9.56 1.90
N ARG A 286 12.56 10.68 1.76
CA ARG A 286 12.51 11.63 0.64
C ARG A 286 12.90 10.97 -0.70
N PRO A 287 12.31 11.38 -1.84
CA PRO A 287 11.04 12.11 -1.94
C PRO A 287 9.88 11.21 -1.53
N VAL A 288 8.84 11.73 -0.88
CA VAL A 288 7.71 10.93 -0.37
C VAL A 288 6.93 10.31 -1.54
N THR A 289 6.69 11.10 -2.58
CA THR A 289 5.96 10.71 -3.80
C THR A 289 6.88 10.68 -5.02
N SER A 290 6.58 9.85 -6.02
CA SER A 290 7.31 9.80 -7.30
C SER A 290 6.44 10.18 -8.49
N ASN A 291 7.02 10.88 -9.46
CA ASN A 291 6.31 11.41 -10.64
C ASN A 291 5.62 10.35 -11.53
N ASP A 292 5.90 9.06 -11.35
CA ASP A 292 5.29 7.96 -12.11
C ASP A 292 4.04 7.34 -11.43
N GLN A 293 3.79 7.65 -10.16
CA GLN A 293 2.67 7.12 -9.35
C GLN A 293 1.29 7.59 -9.87
N SER A 294 0.22 6.96 -9.38
CA SER A 294 -1.13 7.52 -9.47
C SER A 294 -1.35 8.57 -8.38
N ASP A 295 -2.41 9.35 -8.53
CA ASP A 295 -2.89 10.29 -7.52
C ASP A 295 -3.11 9.61 -6.15
N SER A 296 -3.76 8.46 -6.21
CA SER A 296 -4.20 7.61 -5.11
C SER A 296 -3.00 6.98 -4.39
N ALA A 297 -1.97 6.58 -5.13
CA ALA A 297 -0.71 6.10 -4.54
C ALA A 297 0.10 7.23 -3.90
N SER A 298 0.01 8.46 -4.42
CA SER A 298 0.67 9.63 -3.84
C SER A 298 0.01 10.04 -2.52
N LEU A 299 -1.32 9.98 -2.45
CA LEU A 299 -2.10 10.17 -1.22
C LEU A 299 -1.80 9.07 -0.19
N ASP A 300 -1.73 7.80 -0.61
CA ASP A 300 -1.39 6.68 0.29
C ASP A 300 -0.01 6.86 0.95
N ASN A 301 1.01 7.29 0.20
CA ASN A 301 2.35 7.56 0.75
C ASN A 301 2.37 8.74 1.75
N LEU A 302 1.48 9.72 1.59
CA LEU A 302 1.32 10.85 2.53
C LEU A 302 0.65 10.40 3.83
N ILE A 303 -0.46 9.65 3.72
CA ILE A 303 -1.18 9.08 4.86
C ILE A 303 -0.25 8.14 5.64
N GLU A 304 0.51 7.30 4.94
CA GLU A 304 1.49 6.41 5.56
C GLU A 304 2.58 7.18 6.32
N LEU A 305 3.14 8.26 5.76
CA LEU A 305 4.12 9.09 6.47
C LEU A 305 3.53 9.75 7.72
N LEU A 306 2.31 10.29 7.62
CA LEU A 306 1.61 10.93 8.75
C LEU A 306 1.15 9.91 9.80
N SER A 307 0.91 8.64 9.44
CA SER A 307 0.53 7.58 10.38
C SER A 307 1.62 7.21 11.39
N PHE A 308 2.86 7.66 11.19
CA PHE A 308 3.96 7.58 12.16
C PHE A 308 4.08 8.82 13.05
N SER A 309 3.13 9.77 12.95
CA SER A 309 2.93 10.85 13.92
C SER A 309 1.85 10.46 14.94
N ASN A 310 1.78 11.16 16.06
CA ASN A 310 0.80 10.91 17.13
C ASN A 310 -0.58 11.51 16.78
N ILE A 311 -1.10 11.20 15.61
CA ILE A 311 -2.35 11.74 15.04
C ILE A 311 -3.19 10.59 14.53
N ASP A 312 -4.46 10.57 14.96
CA ASP A 312 -5.39 9.53 14.56
C ASP A 312 -5.74 9.61 13.06
N ILE A 313 -6.07 8.45 12.48
CA ILE A 313 -6.21 8.30 11.02
C ILE A 313 -7.37 9.13 10.44
N ASP A 314 -8.38 9.43 11.23
CA ASP A 314 -9.49 10.32 10.87
C ASP A 314 -9.06 11.79 10.86
N GLU A 315 -8.25 12.27 11.81
CA GLU A 315 -7.65 13.61 11.74
C GLU A 315 -6.72 13.74 10.52
N ILE A 316 -5.88 12.74 10.24
CA ILE A 316 -5.04 12.71 9.02
C ILE A 316 -5.90 12.82 7.75
N MET A 317 -7.04 12.11 7.70
CA MET A 317 -7.97 12.19 6.56
C MET A 317 -8.68 13.55 6.49
N MET A 318 -9.09 14.14 7.62
CA MET A 318 -9.70 15.48 7.68
C MET A 318 -8.72 16.60 7.33
N MET A 319 -7.42 16.41 7.58
CA MET A 319 -6.38 17.30 7.08
C MET A 319 -6.27 17.22 5.55
N LEU A 320 -6.05 16.01 5.00
CA LEU A 320 -5.72 15.81 3.59
C LEU A 320 -6.93 15.95 2.65
N ILE A 321 -8.15 15.68 3.14
CA ILE A 321 -9.42 15.80 2.42
C ILE A 321 -10.43 16.51 3.35
N PRO A 322 -10.27 17.84 3.57
CA PRO A 322 -11.15 18.60 4.47
C PRO A 322 -12.55 18.78 3.87
N GLU A 323 -13.55 18.90 4.73
CA GLU A 323 -14.89 19.34 4.33
C GLU A 323 -14.88 20.82 3.88
N ALA A 324 -15.87 21.23 3.09
CA ALA A 324 -16.03 22.63 2.70
C ALA A 324 -16.58 23.46 3.89
N TRP A 325 -15.69 24.13 4.62
CA TRP A 325 -16.01 24.78 5.91
C TRP A 325 -16.23 26.31 5.83
N ASP A 326 -15.63 26.97 4.85
CA ASP A 326 -15.47 28.44 4.80
C ASP A 326 -16.80 29.21 4.78
N ASN A 327 -17.81 28.67 4.10
CA ASN A 327 -19.14 29.29 3.94
C ASN A 327 -20.30 28.41 4.47
N ASP A 328 -20.03 27.46 5.38
CA ASP A 328 -21.07 26.64 6.00
C ASP A 328 -21.57 27.26 7.31
N ASP A 329 -22.63 28.05 7.26
CA ASP A 329 -23.23 28.68 8.47
C ASP A 329 -23.89 27.68 9.44
N THR A 330 -24.01 26.40 9.08
CA THR A 330 -24.47 25.35 10.00
C THR A 330 -23.33 24.69 10.76
N MET A 331 -22.08 24.82 10.29
CA MET A 331 -20.90 24.24 10.93
C MET A 331 -20.52 25.01 12.21
N SER A 332 -20.40 24.28 13.32
CA SER A 332 -19.99 24.83 14.60
C SER A 332 -18.62 25.52 14.54
N ASN A 333 -18.48 26.63 15.28
CA ASN A 333 -17.24 27.42 15.31
C ASN A 333 -15.99 26.58 15.66
N SER A 334 -16.12 25.60 16.56
CA SER A 334 -15.02 24.68 16.89
C SER A 334 -14.56 23.85 15.69
N LYS A 335 -15.50 23.32 14.88
CA LYS A 335 -15.17 22.56 13.67
C LYS A 335 -14.59 23.48 12.58
N LYS A 336 -15.12 24.70 12.41
CA LYS A 336 -14.52 25.72 11.53
C LYS A 336 -13.08 26.07 11.94
N SER A 337 -12.81 26.29 13.23
CA SER A 337 -11.46 26.56 13.74
C SER A 337 -10.49 25.40 13.49
N PHE A 338 -10.92 24.16 13.74
CA PHE A 338 -10.13 22.96 13.45
C PHE A 338 -9.79 22.82 11.96
N MET A 339 -10.80 22.92 11.08
CA MET A 339 -10.61 22.84 9.63
C MET A 339 -9.70 23.96 9.08
N SER A 340 -9.86 25.19 9.57
CA SER A 340 -9.02 26.33 9.15
C SER A 340 -7.58 26.19 9.63
N SER A 341 -7.34 25.63 10.82
CA SER A 341 -6.01 25.33 11.33
C SER A 341 -5.32 24.24 10.50
N ASN A 342 -6.03 23.14 10.19
CA ASN A 342 -5.49 22.06 9.36
C ASN A 342 -5.21 22.52 7.92
N HIS A 343 -6.06 23.39 7.37
CA HIS A 343 -5.84 24.03 6.07
C HIS A 343 -4.58 24.93 6.07
N GLN A 344 -4.35 25.71 7.12
CA GLN A 344 -3.13 26.51 7.27
C GLN A 344 -1.88 25.63 7.42
N LEU A 345 -1.94 24.56 8.23
CA LEU A 345 -0.82 23.63 8.45
C LEU A 345 -0.33 23.03 7.13
N LEU A 346 -1.23 22.59 6.26
CA LEU A 346 -0.86 22.05 4.94
C LEU A 346 -0.36 23.15 3.98
N ASN A 347 -1.08 24.26 3.83
CA ASN A 347 -0.77 25.26 2.80
C ASN A 347 0.46 26.13 3.11
N HIS A 348 0.78 26.38 4.38
CA HIS A 348 2.05 27.03 4.76
C HIS A 348 3.23 26.03 4.85
N GLY A 349 3.01 24.75 4.54
CA GLY A 349 4.04 23.72 4.53
C GLY A 349 4.49 23.28 5.93
N MET A 350 3.64 23.47 6.93
CA MET A 350 3.88 23.16 8.35
C MET A 350 3.57 21.70 8.71
N VAL A 351 4.01 20.76 7.87
CA VAL A 351 4.38 19.40 8.33
C VAL A 351 5.38 19.49 9.50
N GLN A 352 6.14 20.60 9.56
CA GLN A 352 6.97 21.04 10.70
C GLN A 352 6.29 20.96 12.07
N GLN A 353 4.98 21.20 12.23
CA GLN A 353 4.40 21.35 13.59
C GLN A 353 3.89 20.02 14.19
N GLN A 354 3.37 19.12 13.35
CA GLN A 354 2.76 17.85 13.78
C GLN A 354 3.75 16.69 13.93
N LEU A 355 4.96 16.82 13.37
CA LEU A 355 6.11 15.97 13.72
C LEU A 355 6.91 16.51 14.92
N TYR A 356 6.39 17.54 15.61
CA TYR A 356 7.06 18.30 16.69
C TYR A 356 6.35 18.24 18.06
N THR A 357 5.08 17.86 18.12
CA THR A 357 4.30 17.70 19.35
C THR A 357 4.30 16.23 19.79
N GLN A 358 4.42 15.88 21.08
CA GLN A 358 4.27 16.71 22.28
C GLN A 358 5.58 16.85 23.07
N THR A 359 5.74 18.01 23.71
CA THR A 359 6.19 18.11 25.10
C THR A 359 5.11 18.90 25.82
N GLU A 360 4.80 18.55 27.06
CA GLU A 360 3.68 19.12 27.85
C GLU A 360 2.27 18.72 27.37
N LYS A 361 1.87 17.48 27.71
CA LYS A 361 0.57 17.26 28.38
C LYS A 361 0.86 16.77 29.80
N VAL A 362 0.26 17.45 30.77
CA VAL A 362 0.18 17.10 32.20
C VAL A 362 -1.30 17.16 32.57
#